data_AF-A0A7K3DFA3-F1
#
_entry.id   AF-A0A7K3DFA3-F1
#
_cell.length_a   1.000
_cell.length_b   1.000
_cell.length_c   1.000
_cell.angle_alpha   90.00
_cell.angle_beta   90.00
_cell.angle_gamma   90.00
#
_symmetry.space_group_name_H-M   'P 1'
#
loop_
_entity.id
_entity.type
_entity.pdbx_description
1 polymer ?
#
loop_
_entity_poly.entity_id
_entity_poly.type
_entity_poly.pdbx_seq_one_letter_code
_entity_poly.pdbx_strand_id
1 'polypeptide(L)'
;MTPQIPSARSPWSRRGFLAGTTAAGAALVTAGLPHQAASAAVGAPSAAGTGGAAADDEFAALRAKWRALYLGEGFSPTAEPFRTKLASLGAQARGWQEAMAPADGSLWPDAVFGDPDPDTDTESYAYSEKIQTSYERVRVMAEAYCQPGTGLTGDAALEADLLTAVDHLSTQVYNASRAAYGNWYNFQIGAPQRLLDIAILLYDRLGTERITAAVEAIDHFVPDSLVAEYTGTSTGANRIDLCRVLALRGILDGTAAKVALARDAVSPVFPYVTSGDGLYADGSLIQHTYVPYTGSYGAVLIDGLSKLFALLGGSTWAITDGKRQIFLDSVEDAYAPFLHDGLMVDNVSGRAISRGLVAGDPLKVQQDDHTRGHAVIASVLLLGQGASAQENARWQGLAKGWFTRDRYSDVTTGRTLGVAALSRVTALLADGGVKAAPEPTGHRVFPAMARVAHRSTRYTASVAMSSKAITFYETGNGENVRGWHTGSGLLSWWAAGDSDGGGQYSDGYWPTVDPYRLPGTTVSRKPL
;
A
#
# COMPACT_ATOMS: atom_id res chain seq x y z
N MET A 1 33.23 54.78 18.24
CA MET A 1 34.49 54.04 18.01
C MET A 1 34.13 52.69 17.45
N THR A 2 34.34 52.54 16.15
CA THR A 2 34.13 51.35 15.34
C THR A 2 35.50 50.87 14.90
N PRO A 3 35.71 49.56 14.72
CA PRO A 3 36.57 49.11 13.62
C PRO A 3 35.81 48.26 12.60
N GLN A 4 36.09 48.56 11.34
CA GLN A 4 35.62 47.98 10.07
C GLN A 4 36.38 46.67 9.72
N ILE A 5 35.72 45.58 9.25
CA ILE A 5 35.44 45.12 7.85
C ILE A 5 36.73 44.54 7.16
N PRO A 6 36.72 43.36 6.47
CA PRO A 6 35.93 43.17 5.25
C PRO A 6 35.28 41.83 4.89
N SER A 7 34.18 42.02 4.15
CA SER A 7 33.46 41.12 3.26
C SER A 7 34.23 40.76 1.98
N ALA A 8 34.01 39.56 1.45
CA ALA A 8 34.15 39.27 0.03
C ALA A 8 32.98 38.39 -0.46
N ARG A 9 32.36 38.79 -1.57
CA ARG A 9 31.29 38.09 -2.30
C ARG A 9 31.91 37.20 -3.40
N SER A 10 31.31 36.01 -3.57
CA SER A 10 31.05 35.14 -4.76
C SER A 10 31.84 35.35 -6.07
N PRO A 11 32.15 34.29 -6.85
CA PRO A 11 31.16 33.82 -7.85
C PRO A 11 31.19 32.32 -8.28
N TRP A 12 30.03 31.82 -8.73
CA TRP A 12 29.75 30.71 -9.68
C TRP A 12 29.80 29.25 -9.17
N SER A 13 29.16 28.27 -9.82
CA SER A 13 27.77 28.01 -10.29
C SER A 13 27.79 26.57 -10.83
N ARG A 14 26.64 25.89 -10.86
CA ARG A 14 26.47 24.55 -11.42
C ARG A 14 26.76 24.54 -12.94
N ARG A 15 27.72 23.73 -13.40
CA ARG A 15 27.72 22.89 -14.64
C ARG A 15 29.16 22.50 -15.04
N GLY A 16 29.39 21.20 -15.21
CA GLY A 16 30.44 20.69 -16.12
C GLY A 16 31.54 19.85 -15.47
N PHE A 17 31.37 18.53 -15.44
CA PHE A 17 32.39 17.46 -15.55
C PHE A 17 31.64 16.13 -15.29
N LEU A 18 31.50 15.16 -16.19
CA LEU A 18 32.52 14.45 -16.96
C LEU A 18 31.90 13.81 -18.23
N ALA A 19 32.55 14.01 -19.36
CA ALA A 19 32.49 13.13 -20.51
C ALA A 19 33.92 12.93 -21.05
N GLY A 20 34.32 11.67 -21.23
CA GLY A 20 35.22 11.22 -22.29
C GLY A 20 36.73 11.17 -22.02
N THR A 21 37.27 9.95 -21.94
CA THR A 21 38.45 9.46 -22.70
C THR A 21 38.27 7.91 -22.81
N THR A 22 37.95 7.32 -23.97
CA THR A 22 38.80 6.81 -25.08
C THR A 22 40.06 6.05 -24.63
N ALA A 23 40.57 4.99 -25.27
CA ALA A 23 40.15 3.96 -26.22
C ALA A 23 41.41 3.07 -26.45
N ALA A 24 41.20 1.86 -26.99
CA ALA A 24 42.14 1.03 -27.76
C ALA A 24 43.16 0.11 -27.06
N GLY A 25 43.01 -1.18 -27.36
CA GLY A 25 44.02 -2.25 -27.28
C GLY A 25 43.47 -3.51 -27.97
N ALA A 26 43.96 -3.80 -29.18
CA ALA A 26 43.48 -4.84 -30.10
C ALA A 26 44.33 -6.13 -30.07
N ALA A 27 43.86 -7.13 -30.85
CA ALA A 27 44.55 -8.34 -31.38
C ALA A 27 44.56 -9.62 -30.51
N LEU A 28 44.39 -10.86 -30.99
CA LEU A 28 44.18 -11.47 -32.32
C LEU A 28 43.72 -12.96 -32.13
N VAL A 29 42.76 -13.40 -32.96
CA VAL A 29 42.65 -14.69 -33.72
C VAL A 29 42.95 -16.06 -33.09
N THR A 30 41.99 -17.00 -33.20
CA THR A 30 42.15 -18.28 -33.94
C THR A 30 40.81 -18.83 -34.46
N ALA A 31 40.87 -19.34 -35.69
CA ALA A 31 39.77 -19.85 -36.51
C ALA A 31 39.44 -21.34 -36.27
N GLY A 32 38.23 -21.74 -36.66
CA GLY A 32 37.82 -23.14 -36.81
C GLY A 32 36.50 -23.24 -37.60
N LEU A 33 36.58 -23.77 -38.83
CA LEU A 33 35.59 -23.85 -39.90
C LEU A 33 34.55 -25.01 -39.69
N PRO A 34 33.53 -25.16 -40.58
CA PRO A 34 32.16 -25.54 -40.23
C PRO A 34 31.84 -27.03 -40.47
N HIS A 35 30.72 -27.49 -39.91
CA HIS A 35 30.06 -28.69 -40.41
C HIS A 35 28.68 -28.34 -40.98
N GLN A 36 28.54 -28.54 -42.30
CA GLN A 36 27.26 -28.64 -42.98
C GLN A 36 26.53 -29.91 -42.55
N ALA A 37 25.22 -29.81 -42.35
CA ALA A 37 24.28 -30.90 -42.59
C ALA A 37 23.03 -30.30 -43.24
N ALA A 38 22.72 -30.78 -44.44
CA ALA A 38 21.53 -30.48 -45.20
C ALA A 38 20.34 -31.35 -44.75
N SER A 39 19.14 -31.03 -45.27
CA SER A 39 17.86 -31.76 -45.19
C SER A 39 17.00 -31.41 -43.97
N ALA A 40 15.71 -31.04 -44.04
CA ALA A 40 14.74 -30.99 -45.12
C ALA A 40 13.73 -29.86 -44.83
N ALA A 41 13.23 -29.23 -45.89
CA ALA A 41 12.07 -28.37 -45.83
C ALA A 41 10.81 -29.24 -45.62
N VAL A 42 10.16 -29.07 -44.48
CA VAL A 42 8.75 -29.44 -44.29
C VAL A 42 8.04 -28.17 -43.88
N GLY A 43 7.12 -27.71 -44.73
CA GLY A 43 6.34 -26.50 -44.49
C GLY A 43 5.58 -26.60 -43.18
N ALA A 44 5.92 -25.74 -42.22
CA ALA A 44 5.10 -25.50 -41.06
C ALA A 44 3.91 -24.62 -41.49
N PRO A 45 2.66 -24.99 -41.16
CA PRO A 45 1.55 -24.09 -41.34
C PRO A 45 1.76 -22.89 -40.41
N SER A 46 1.54 -21.69 -40.95
CA SER A 46 1.51 -20.45 -40.20
C SER A 46 0.44 -20.54 -39.10
N ALA A 47 0.86 -20.79 -37.86
CA ALA A 47 0.06 -20.55 -36.67
C ALA A 47 0.11 -19.03 -36.34
N ALA A 48 -0.38 -18.22 -37.26
CA ALA A 48 -0.72 -16.83 -37.01
C ALA A 48 -2.24 -16.79 -36.84
N GLY A 49 -2.72 -16.81 -35.59
CA GLY A 49 -4.16 -16.67 -35.34
C GLY A 49 -4.69 -17.06 -33.96
N THR A 50 -3.93 -17.75 -33.10
CA THR A 50 -4.44 -18.22 -31.78
C THR A 50 -3.80 -17.53 -30.58
N GLY A 51 -2.65 -16.87 -30.73
CA GLY A 51 -1.95 -16.21 -29.62
C GLY A 51 -2.61 -14.92 -29.13
N GLY A 52 -3.23 -14.15 -30.02
CA GLY A 52 -3.91 -12.89 -29.66
C GLY A 52 -5.18 -13.12 -28.84
N ALA A 53 -6.06 -14.02 -29.30
CA ALA A 53 -7.31 -14.31 -28.61
C ALA A 53 -7.11 -14.97 -27.22
N ALA A 54 -6.08 -15.82 -27.07
CA ALA A 54 -5.75 -16.44 -25.78
C ALA A 54 -5.12 -15.43 -24.79
N ALA A 55 -4.32 -14.47 -25.27
CA ALA A 55 -3.79 -13.39 -24.44
C ALA A 55 -4.89 -12.40 -24.01
N ASP A 56 -5.80 -12.04 -24.93
CA ASP A 56 -6.95 -11.19 -24.63
C ASP A 56 -7.86 -11.80 -23.55
N ASP A 57 -8.05 -13.12 -23.59
CA ASP A 57 -8.80 -13.89 -22.57
C ASP A 57 -8.10 -13.85 -21.21
N GLU A 58 -6.77 -13.96 -21.17
CA GLU A 58 -6.00 -13.89 -19.92
C GLU A 58 -6.08 -12.50 -19.24
N PHE A 59 -6.02 -11.41 -20.01
CA PHE A 59 -6.20 -10.07 -19.44
C PHE A 59 -7.62 -9.83 -18.93
N ALA A 60 -8.64 -10.36 -19.61
CA ALA A 60 -10.01 -10.33 -19.13
C ALA A 60 -10.16 -11.08 -17.80
N ALA A 61 -9.54 -12.26 -17.68
CA ALA A 61 -9.50 -13.03 -16.43
C ALA A 61 -8.80 -12.26 -15.30
N LEU A 62 -7.68 -11.58 -15.58
CA LEU A 62 -6.97 -10.75 -14.60
C LEU A 62 -7.79 -9.51 -14.16
N ARG A 63 -8.51 -8.85 -15.08
CA ARG A 63 -9.46 -7.79 -14.73
C ARG A 63 -10.57 -8.31 -13.82
N ALA A 64 -11.18 -9.44 -14.17
CA ALA A 64 -12.21 -10.07 -13.35
C ALA A 64 -11.69 -10.43 -11.95
N LYS A 65 -10.46 -10.93 -11.86
CA LYS A 65 -9.80 -11.26 -10.59
C LYS A 65 -9.51 -10.02 -9.74
N TRP A 66 -9.06 -8.92 -10.35
CA TRP A 66 -8.93 -7.65 -9.64
C TRP A 66 -10.27 -7.15 -9.09
N ARG A 67 -11.34 -7.22 -9.90
CA ARG A 67 -12.70 -6.90 -9.44
C ARG A 67 -13.10 -7.74 -8.22
N ALA A 68 -12.83 -9.05 -8.23
CA ALA A 68 -13.14 -9.94 -7.10
C ALA A 68 -12.31 -9.61 -5.84
N LEU A 69 -11.01 -9.34 -6.00
CA LEU A 69 -10.13 -8.93 -4.89
C LEU A 69 -10.58 -7.62 -4.23
N TYR A 70 -11.26 -6.77 -5.00
CA TYR A 70 -11.68 -5.46 -4.57
C TYR A 70 -13.11 -5.42 -4.03
N LEU A 71 -14.09 -5.97 -4.78
CA LEU A 71 -15.52 -5.99 -4.42
C LEU A 71 -15.86 -7.11 -3.43
N GLY A 72 -15.06 -8.17 -3.41
CA GLY A 72 -15.31 -9.36 -2.61
C GLY A 72 -16.30 -10.31 -3.27
N GLU A 73 -16.24 -11.56 -2.81
CA GLU A 73 -17.12 -12.63 -3.24
C GLU A 73 -17.49 -13.53 -2.05
N GLY A 74 -18.44 -14.43 -2.26
CA GLY A 74 -18.81 -15.44 -1.25
C GLY A 74 -19.52 -14.90 -0.01
N PHE A 75 -20.13 -13.72 -0.08
CA PHE A 75 -20.91 -13.14 1.02
C PHE A 75 -22.37 -12.89 0.61
N SER A 76 -23.26 -12.82 1.60
CA SER A 76 -24.67 -12.43 1.37
C SER A 76 -24.83 -10.92 1.55
N PRO A 77 -25.23 -10.16 0.52
CA PRO A 77 -25.39 -8.70 0.63
C PRO A 77 -26.56 -8.28 1.52
N THR A 78 -27.46 -9.21 1.86
CA THR A 78 -28.61 -8.95 2.75
C THR A 78 -28.37 -9.39 4.18
N ALA A 79 -27.28 -10.10 4.46
CA ALA A 79 -26.88 -10.48 5.82
C ALA A 79 -26.00 -9.41 6.47
N GLU A 80 -26.09 -9.27 7.80
CA GLU A 80 -25.08 -8.49 8.53
C GLU A 80 -23.73 -9.20 8.54
N PRO A 81 -22.62 -8.44 8.58
CA PRO A 81 -22.52 -6.96 8.57
C PRO A 81 -22.62 -6.32 7.17
N PHE A 82 -22.70 -7.11 6.10
CA PHE A 82 -22.62 -6.63 4.72
C PHE A 82 -23.80 -5.72 4.35
N ARG A 83 -25.01 -6.04 4.81
CA ARG A 83 -26.20 -5.22 4.57
C ARG A 83 -26.00 -3.77 5.02
N THR A 84 -25.57 -3.57 6.28
CA THR A 84 -25.32 -2.22 6.81
C THR A 84 -24.15 -1.55 6.11
N LYS A 85 -23.08 -2.30 5.84
CA LYS A 85 -21.89 -1.78 5.16
C LYS A 85 -22.17 -1.29 3.73
N LEU A 86 -22.93 -2.07 2.95
CA LEU A 86 -23.32 -1.74 1.58
C LEU A 86 -24.30 -0.57 1.53
N ALA A 87 -25.25 -0.51 2.46
CA ALA A 87 -26.15 0.64 2.59
C ALA A 87 -25.37 1.92 2.93
N SER A 88 -24.37 1.84 3.81
CA SER A 88 -23.50 2.96 4.15
C SER A 88 -22.61 3.40 2.97
N LEU A 89 -22.09 2.45 2.19
CA LEU A 89 -21.37 2.73 0.94
C LEU A 89 -22.28 3.48 -0.05
N GLY A 90 -23.51 3.00 -0.24
CA GLY A 90 -24.50 3.66 -1.09
C GLY A 90 -24.86 5.08 -0.65
N ALA A 91 -25.05 5.29 0.64
CA ALA A 91 -25.33 6.62 1.20
C ALA A 91 -24.15 7.59 0.99
N GLN A 92 -22.92 7.13 1.20
CA GLN A 92 -21.72 7.94 0.94
C GLN A 92 -21.59 8.29 -0.55
N ALA A 93 -21.74 7.31 -1.44
CA ALA A 93 -21.68 7.53 -2.87
C ALA A 93 -22.74 8.51 -3.36
N ARG A 94 -23.98 8.42 -2.83
CA ARG A 94 -25.03 9.38 -3.12
C ARG A 94 -24.67 10.79 -2.66
N GLY A 95 -24.13 10.92 -1.45
CA GLY A 95 -23.65 12.21 -0.95
C GLY A 95 -22.55 12.82 -1.82
N TRP A 96 -21.62 12.00 -2.32
CA TRP A 96 -20.59 12.47 -3.27
C TRP A 96 -21.17 12.83 -4.63
N GLN A 97 -22.11 12.05 -5.15
CA GLN A 97 -22.81 12.33 -6.40
C GLN A 97 -23.54 13.68 -6.32
N GLU A 98 -24.34 13.90 -5.26
CA GLU A 98 -25.11 15.14 -5.06
C GLU A 98 -24.22 16.37 -4.84
N ALA A 99 -23.05 16.20 -4.21
CA ALA A 99 -22.11 17.29 -3.97
C ALA A 99 -21.14 17.55 -5.14
N MET A 100 -21.14 16.70 -6.18
CA MET A 100 -20.23 16.83 -7.31
C MET A 100 -20.57 18.09 -8.11
N ALA A 101 -19.58 18.97 -8.26
CA ALA A 101 -19.74 20.24 -8.95
C ALA A 101 -18.47 20.52 -9.77
N PRO A 102 -18.34 19.93 -10.98
CA PRO A 102 -17.18 20.12 -11.82
C PRO A 102 -16.94 21.61 -12.12
N ALA A 103 -15.75 22.10 -11.81
CA ALA A 103 -15.31 23.46 -12.08
C ALA A 103 -13.82 23.47 -12.47
N ASP A 104 -13.32 24.60 -12.97
CA ASP A 104 -11.88 24.73 -13.25
C ASP A 104 -11.08 24.53 -11.93
N GLY A 105 -10.12 23.60 -11.95
CA GLY A 105 -9.31 23.28 -10.77
C GLY A 105 -9.99 22.50 -9.64
N SER A 106 -11.23 22.01 -9.79
CA SER A 106 -11.88 21.17 -8.76
C SER A 106 -12.98 20.27 -9.34
N LEU A 107 -13.21 19.11 -8.71
CA LEU A 107 -14.38 18.26 -8.99
C LEU A 107 -15.45 18.36 -7.88
N TRP A 108 -15.00 18.61 -6.65
CA TRP A 108 -15.84 18.99 -5.53
C TRP A 108 -15.37 20.32 -4.95
N PRO A 109 -16.28 21.18 -4.45
CA PRO A 109 -15.92 22.51 -3.93
C PRO A 109 -14.89 22.51 -2.79
N ASP A 110 -14.83 21.43 -2.00
CA ASP A 110 -13.91 21.26 -0.87
C ASP A 110 -12.62 20.50 -1.24
N ALA A 111 -12.48 20.07 -2.50
CA ALA A 111 -11.34 19.32 -3.03
C ALA A 111 -10.70 20.07 -4.21
N VAL A 112 -10.18 21.28 -3.92
CA VAL A 112 -9.50 22.12 -4.90
C VAL A 112 -8.10 21.59 -5.17
N PHE A 113 -7.87 21.12 -6.40
CA PHE A 113 -6.56 20.69 -6.88
C PHE A 113 -5.88 21.74 -7.77
N GLY A 114 -6.61 22.74 -8.28
CA GLY A 114 -6.07 23.85 -9.05
C GLY A 114 -5.15 24.73 -8.20
N ASP A 115 -3.86 24.47 -8.30
CA ASP A 115 -2.83 25.25 -7.62
C ASP A 115 -2.57 26.55 -8.43
N PRO A 116 -2.66 27.74 -7.81
CA PRO A 116 -2.37 29.00 -8.49
C PRO A 116 -0.89 29.17 -8.86
N ASP A 117 0.04 28.51 -8.16
CA ASP A 117 1.48 28.56 -8.42
C ASP A 117 2.10 27.15 -8.24
N PRO A 118 1.83 26.22 -9.17
CA PRO A 118 2.18 24.81 -9.01
C PRO A 118 3.69 24.59 -9.07
N ASP A 119 4.26 24.14 -7.95
CA ASP A 119 5.65 23.69 -7.87
C ASP A 119 5.78 22.39 -7.06
N THR A 120 6.96 22.06 -6.54
CA THR A 120 7.19 20.83 -5.75
C THR A 120 7.38 21.10 -4.26
N ASP A 121 7.10 22.31 -3.81
CA ASP A 121 7.27 22.73 -2.43
C ASP A 121 6.01 22.39 -1.60
N THR A 122 6.13 22.54 -0.29
CA THR A 122 5.17 21.98 0.68
C THR A 122 3.77 22.60 0.61
N GLU A 123 3.65 23.82 0.09
CA GLU A 123 2.40 24.53 -0.16
C GLU A 123 1.55 23.81 -1.21
N SER A 124 2.17 23.28 -2.26
CA SER A 124 1.50 22.53 -3.33
C SER A 124 1.05 21.13 -2.87
N TYR A 125 1.49 20.66 -1.70
CA TYR A 125 1.11 19.34 -1.19
C TYR A 125 -0.38 19.29 -0.87
N ALA A 126 -0.95 20.38 -0.35
CA ALA A 126 -2.37 20.46 -0.03
C ALA A 126 -3.25 20.36 -1.29
N TYR A 127 -2.81 20.93 -2.42
CA TYR A 127 -3.51 20.87 -3.70
C TYR A 127 -3.38 19.50 -4.38
N SER A 128 -2.15 18.97 -4.46
CA SER A 128 -1.92 17.65 -5.06
C SER A 128 -2.65 16.53 -4.28
N GLU A 129 -2.80 16.66 -2.96
CA GLU A 129 -3.62 15.74 -2.14
C GLU A 129 -5.09 15.73 -2.59
N LYS A 130 -5.63 16.86 -3.07
CA LYS A 130 -7.03 16.94 -3.53
C LYS A 130 -7.27 16.22 -4.85
N ILE A 131 -6.22 15.96 -5.63
CA ILE A 131 -6.30 15.07 -6.80
C ILE A 131 -6.63 13.65 -6.34
N GLN A 132 -5.84 13.12 -5.40
CA GLN A 132 -6.09 11.80 -4.83
C GLN A 132 -7.46 11.74 -4.14
N THR A 133 -7.82 12.79 -3.39
CA THR A 133 -9.14 12.88 -2.72
C THR A 133 -10.29 12.82 -3.72
N SER A 134 -10.18 13.51 -4.86
CA SER A 134 -11.20 13.49 -5.91
C SER A 134 -11.34 12.10 -6.51
N TYR A 135 -10.22 11.46 -6.89
CA TYR A 135 -10.26 10.08 -7.39
C TYR A 135 -10.77 9.08 -6.35
N GLU A 136 -10.50 9.28 -5.06
CA GLU A 136 -11.03 8.45 -3.98
C GLU A 136 -12.56 8.52 -3.91
N ARG A 137 -13.16 9.70 -4.04
CA ARG A 137 -14.63 9.86 -4.07
C ARG A 137 -15.26 9.20 -5.31
N VAL A 138 -14.64 9.38 -6.48
CA VAL A 138 -15.06 8.70 -7.72
C VAL A 138 -14.94 7.18 -7.57
N ARG A 139 -13.89 6.69 -6.94
CA ARG A 139 -13.70 5.25 -6.63
C ARG A 139 -14.84 4.73 -5.75
N VAL A 140 -15.21 5.45 -4.69
CA VAL A 140 -16.33 5.09 -3.81
C VAL A 140 -17.66 5.04 -4.58
N MET A 141 -17.90 6.02 -5.47
CA MET A 141 -19.07 6.02 -6.36
C MET A 141 -19.08 4.80 -7.30
N ALA A 142 -17.93 4.46 -7.90
CA ALA A 142 -17.81 3.30 -8.80
C ALA A 142 -18.00 1.96 -8.06
N GLU A 143 -17.49 1.87 -6.82
CA GLU A 143 -17.72 0.72 -5.95
C GLU A 143 -19.20 0.57 -5.61
N ALA A 144 -19.89 1.67 -5.27
CA ALA A 144 -21.32 1.65 -5.00
C ALA A 144 -22.17 1.26 -6.21
N TYR A 145 -21.78 1.71 -7.41
CA TYR A 145 -22.40 1.34 -8.68
C TYR A 145 -22.25 -0.18 -8.96
N CYS A 146 -21.11 -0.76 -8.61
CA CYS A 146 -20.80 -2.17 -8.89
C CYS A 146 -21.30 -3.16 -7.82
N GLN A 147 -21.45 -2.73 -6.56
CA GLN A 147 -21.85 -3.63 -5.48
C GLN A 147 -23.37 -3.75 -5.33
N PRO A 148 -23.91 -4.95 -5.04
CA PRO A 148 -25.32 -5.12 -4.72
C PRO A 148 -25.69 -4.44 -3.40
N GLY A 149 -26.97 -4.13 -3.20
CA GLY A 149 -27.49 -3.66 -1.90
C GLY A 149 -27.10 -2.23 -1.52
N THR A 150 -26.46 -1.47 -2.42
CA THR A 150 -26.08 -0.07 -2.20
C THR A 150 -27.23 0.90 -2.49
N GLY A 151 -28.27 0.45 -3.19
CA GLY A 151 -29.33 1.32 -3.72
C GLY A 151 -28.88 2.21 -4.88
N LEU A 152 -27.71 1.94 -5.44
CA LEU A 152 -27.10 2.60 -6.60
C LEU A 152 -26.57 1.58 -7.63
N THR A 153 -26.81 0.29 -7.41
CA THR A 153 -26.28 -0.79 -8.24
C THR A 153 -26.81 -0.66 -9.67
N GLY A 154 -25.92 -0.39 -10.63
CA GLY A 154 -26.31 -0.19 -12.05
C GLY A 154 -27.14 1.06 -12.32
N ASP A 155 -27.15 2.05 -11.43
CA ASP A 155 -27.92 3.29 -11.62
C ASP A 155 -27.36 4.12 -12.79
N ALA A 156 -28.23 4.48 -13.74
CA ALA A 156 -27.82 5.15 -14.98
C ALA A 156 -27.40 6.61 -14.77
N ALA A 157 -27.95 7.31 -13.77
CA ALA A 157 -27.55 8.68 -13.46
C ALA A 157 -26.15 8.69 -12.83
N LEU A 158 -25.90 7.77 -11.89
CA LEU A 158 -24.58 7.59 -11.30
C LEU A 158 -23.52 7.19 -12.35
N GLU A 159 -23.88 6.34 -13.31
CA GLU A 159 -22.99 6.00 -14.43
C GLU A 159 -22.59 7.25 -15.23
N ALA A 160 -23.57 8.10 -15.59
CA ALA A 160 -23.29 9.34 -16.33
C ALA A 160 -22.38 10.30 -15.54
N ASP A 161 -22.61 10.43 -14.23
CA ASP A 161 -21.78 11.26 -13.34
C ASP A 161 -20.37 10.70 -13.18
N LEU A 162 -20.22 9.37 -13.08
CA LEU A 162 -18.92 8.70 -13.04
C LEU A 162 -18.11 8.97 -14.31
N LEU A 163 -18.72 8.85 -15.49
CA LEU A 163 -18.06 9.15 -16.76
C LEU A 163 -17.67 10.63 -16.85
N THR A 164 -18.55 11.54 -16.41
CA THR A 164 -18.27 12.99 -16.34
C THR A 164 -17.09 13.28 -15.43
N ALA A 165 -17.03 12.65 -14.25
CA ALA A 165 -15.94 12.82 -13.30
C ALA A 165 -14.59 12.35 -13.86
N VAL A 166 -14.56 11.19 -14.51
CA VAL A 166 -13.36 10.65 -15.17
C VAL A 166 -12.88 11.60 -16.27
N ASP A 167 -13.78 12.08 -17.12
CA ASP A 167 -13.44 13.03 -18.20
C ASP A 167 -12.91 14.36 -17.66
N HIS A 168 -13.55 14.88 -16.60
CA HIS A 168 -13.15 16.13 -15.96
C HIS A 168 -11.74 16.04 -15.37
N LEU A 169 -11.47 15.02 -14.55
CA LEU A 169 -10.16 14.83 -13.92
C LEU A 169 -9.05 14.55 -14.95
N SER A 170 -9.38 13.74 -15.96
CA SER A 170 -8.48 13.47 -17.10
C SER A 170 -8.14 14.78 -17.82
N THR A 171 -9.13 15.60 -18.18
CA THR A 171 -8.88 16.86 -18.91
C THR A 171 -8.14 17.89 -18.06
N GLN A 172 -8.51 18.01 -16.79
CA GLN A 172 -8.05 19.10 -15.94
C GLN A 172 -6.64 18.88 -15.39
N VAL A 173 -6.35 17.71 -14.80
CA VAL A 173 -5.18 17.57 -13.92
C VAL A 173 -4.36 16.31 -14.13
N TYR A 174 -4.97 15.19 -14.54
CA TYR A 174 -4.27 13.91 -14.64
C TYR A 174 -4.23 13.40 -16.09
N ASN A 175 -3.43 14.05 -16.93
CA ASN A 175 -3.16 13.67 -18.32
C ASN A 175 -1.70 13.93 -18.72
N ALA A 176 -1.30 13.37 -19.87
CA ALA A 176 0.08 13.41 -20.36
C ALA A 176 0.61 14.81 -20.75
N SER A 177 -0.24 15.84 -20.78
CA SER A 177 0.18 17.23 -21.04
C SER A 177 0.44 18.05 -19.77
N ARG A 178 0.13 17.49 -18.59
CA ARG A 178 0.28 18.16 -17.29
C ARG A 178 1.59 17.76 -16.61
N ALA A 179 2.31 18.72 -16.05
CA ALA A 179 3.41 18.43 -15.15
C ALA A 179 2.88 18.06 -13.76
N ALA A 180 3.59 17.17 -13.06
CA ALA A 180 3.32 16.89 -11.65
C ALA A 180 3.74 18.09 -10.78
N TYR A 181 3.01 18.28 -9.68
CA TYR A 181 3.29 19.30 -8.65
C TYR A 181 2.96 18.74 -7.26
N GLY A 182 3.38 19.46 -6.23
CA GLY A 182 3.29 19.06 -4.84
C GLY A 182 3.95 17.70 -4.59
N ASN A 183 3.23 16.84 -3.89
CA ASN A 183 3.77 15.55 -3.49
C ASN A 183 3.69 14.53 -4.64
N TRP A 184 4.85 14.06 -5.10
CA TRP A 184 5.00 13.02 -6.14
C TRP A 184 4.08 11.81 -5.92
N TYR A 185 3.86 11.43 -4.65
CA TYR A 185 3.04 10.28 -4.28
C TYR A 185 1.64 10.38 -4.86
N ASN A 186 1.03 11.58 -4.86
CA ASN A 186 -0.32 11.80 -5.36
C ASN A 186 -0.42 11.50 -6.86
N PHE A 187 0.63 11.79 -7.63
CA PHE A 187 0.68 11.55 -9.07
C PHE A 187 1.11 10.14 -9.45
N GLN A 188 1.94 9.48 -8.63
CA GLN A 188 2.56 8.20 -9.00
C GLN A 188 1.95 6.98 -8.32
N ILE A 189 1.27 7.16 -7.18
CA ILE A 189 0.66 6.07 -6.40
C ILE A 189 -0.80 6.39 -6.08
N GLY A 190 -1.05 7.52 -5.42
CA GLY A 190 -2.35 7.96 -4.93
C GLY A 190 -3.43 7.93 -5.99
N ALA A 191 -3.42 8.90 -6.91
CA ALA A 191 -4.38 9.00 -8.01
C ALA A 191 -4.39 7.77 -8.95
N PRO A 192 -3.26 7.26 -9.47
CA PRO A 192 -3.29 6.18 -10.46
C PRO A 192 -3.86 4.87 -9.92
N GLN A 193 -3.63 4.52 -8.64
CA GLN A 193 -4.26 3.33 -8.07
C GLN A 193 -5.79 3.44 -8.09
N ARG A 194 -6.34 4.61 -7.72
CA ARG A 194 -7.80 4.83 -7.73
C ARG A 194 -8.34 4.86 -9.15
N LEU A 195 -7.65 5.55 -10.06
CA LEU A 195 -8.02 5.57 -11.48
C LEU A 195 -8.07 4.17 -12.07
N LEU A 196 -7.09 3.32 -11.77
CA LEU A 196 -7.06 1.92 -12.23
C LEU A 196 -8.17 1.07 -11.61
N ASP A 197 -8.47 1.27 -10.31
CA ASP A 197 -9.60 0.62 -9.66
C ASP A 197 -10.92 1.03 -10.35
N ILE A 198 -11.16 2.33 -10.57
CA ILE A 198 -12.31 2.85 -11.33
C ILE A 198 -12.34 2.26 -12.74
N ALA A 199 -11.20 2.24 -13.43
CA ALA A 199 -11.08 1.81 -14.81
C ALA A 199 -11.47 0.33 -14.98
N ILE A 200 -11.05 -0.52 -14.06
CA ILE A 200 -11.37 -1.95 -14.07
C ILE A 200 -12.81 -2.20 -13.59
N LEU A 201 -13.31 -1.41 -12.63
CA LEU A 201 -14.70 -1.50 -12.18
C LEU A 201 -15.70 -1.08 -13.27
N LEU A 202 -15.32 -0.15 -14.13
CA LEU A 202 -16.19 0.39 -15.18
C LEU A 202 -15.71 0.02 -16.60
N TYR A 203 -14.89 -1.03 -16.74
CA TYR A 203 -14.18 -1.36 -17.98
C TYR A 203 -15.09 -1.33 -19.22
N ASP A 204 -16.23 -2.02 -19.17
CA ASP A 204 -17.18 -2.11 -20.29
C ASP A 204 -18.01 -0.83 -20.52
N ARG A 205 -17.92 0.15 -19.61
CA ARG A 205 -18.67 1.43 -19.65
C ARG A 205 -17.82 2.61 -20.12
N LEU A 206 -16.51 2.55 -19.94
CA LEU A 206 -15.61 3.68 -20.23
C LEU A 206 -15.45 3.96 -21.73
N GLY A 207 -15.46 2.89 -22.53
CA GLY A 207 -15.08 2.94 -23.94
C GLY A 207 -13.58 3.10 -24.15
N THR A 208 -13.12 2.87 -25.38
CA THR A 208 -11.69 2.82 -25.73
C THR A 208 -10.99 4.16 -25.54
N GLU A 209 -11.66 5.28 -25.78
CA GLU A 209 -11.06 6.62 -25.66
C GLU A 209 -10.63 6.93 -24.22
N ARG A 210 -11.51 6.69 -23.23
CA ARG A 210 -11.20 6.91 -21.81
C ARG A 210 -10.14 5.95 -21.30
N ILE A 211 -10.18 4.69 -21.74
CA ILE A 211 -9.14 3.70 -21.40
C ILE A 211 -7.78 4.16 -21.93
N THR A 212 -7.73 4.62 -23.18
CA THR A 212 -6.49 5.13 -23.81
C THR A 212 -5.96 6.35 -23.06
N ALA A 213 -6.82 7.33 -22.75
CA ALA A 213 -6.42 8.52 -22.00
C ALA A 213 -5.89 8.19 -20.59
N ALA A 214 -6.52 7.24 -19.89
CA ALA A 214 -6.05 6.77 -18.59
C ALA A 214 -4.67 6.10 -18.69
N VAL A 215 -4.46 5.25 -19.70
CA VAL A 215 -3.17 4.59 -19.96
C VAL A 215 -2.08 5.61 -20.26
N GLU A 216 -2.33 6.56 -21.15
CA GLU A 216 -1.36 7.61 -21.52
C GLU A 216 -0.99 8.50 -20.32
N ALA A 217 -1.98 8.87 -19.50
CA ALA A 217 -1.75 9.63 -18.27
C ALA A 217 -0.86 8.86 -17.29
N ILE A 218 -1.14 7.57 -17.08
CA ILE A 218 -0.36 6.72 -16.16
C ILE A 218 1.05 6.51 -16.71
N ASP A 219 1.23 6.31 -18.01
CA ASP A 219 2.58 6.19 -18.60
C ASP A 219 3.40 7.47 -18.46
N HIS A 220 2.75 8.63 -18.53
CA HIS A 220 3.40 9.92 -18.33
C HIS A 220 3.90 10.07 -16.88
N PHE A 221 3.04 9.84 -15.89
CA PHE A 221 3.40 10.04 -14.48
C PHE A 221 4.18 8.87 -13.87
N VAL A 222 3.97 7.65 -14.39
CA VAL A 222 4.56 6.39 -13.92
C VAL A 222 5.28 5.67 -15.07
N PRO A 223 6.35 6.26 -15.63
CA PRO A 223 7.13 5.63 -16.68
C PRO A 223 7.90 4.41 -16.14
N ASP A 224 8.24 3.48 -17.04
CA ASP A 224 8.96 2.24 -16.70
C ASP A 224 10.27 2.50 -15.94
N SER A 225 10.93 3.63 -16.23
CA SER A 225 12.17 4.04 -15.58
C SER A 225 12.04 4.23 -14.07
N LEU A 226 10.83 4.48 -13.53
CA LEU A 226 10.63 4.59 -12.08
C LEU A 226 10.93 3.29 -11.33
N VAL A 227 10.88 2.15 -12.02
CA VAL A 227 11.17 0.85 -11.41
C VAL A 227 12.49 0.24 -11.91
N ALA A 228 13.26 0.96 -12.73
CA ALA A 228 14.55 0.50 -13.24
C ALA A 228 15.58 0.32 -12.13
N GLU A 229 15.62 1.25 -11.16
CA GLU A 229 16.57 1.24 -10.04
C GLU A 229 15.83 1.16 -8.71
N TYR A 230 16.28 0.29 -7.80
CA TYR A 230 15.71 0.13 -6.46
C TYR A 230 16.29 1.16 -5.49
N THR A 231 15.86 2.42 -5.62
CA THR A 231 16.39 3.56 -4.86
C THR A 231 15.37 4.69 -4.73
N GLY A 232 15.67 5.68 -3.90
CA GLY A 232 14.88 6.90 -3.73
C GLY A 232 13.44 6.59 -3.33
N THR A 233 12.48 7.04 -4.15
CA THR A 233 11.05 6.83 -3.92
C THR A 233 10.56 5.43 -4.35
N SER A 234 11.43 4.60 -4.92
CA SER A 234 11.10 3.29 -5.50
C SER A 234 11.71 2.13 -4.70
N THR A 235 11.50 2.15 -3.38
CA THR A 235 11.92 1.11 -2.42
C THR A 235 10.74 0.62 -1.57
N GLY A 236 10.85 -0.58 -0.99
CA GLY A 236 9.92 -1.11 0.01
C GLY A 236 8.45 -1.04 -0.43
N ALA A 237 7.61 -0.48 0.44
CA ALA A 237 6.17 -0.33 0.17
C ALA A 237 5.89 0.48 -1.10
N ASN A 238 6.63 1.58 -1.34
CA ASN A 238 6.44 2.41 -2.53
C ASN A 238 6.72 1.64 -3.82
N ARG A 239 7.76 0.78 -3.81
CA ARG A 239 8.06 -0.10 -4.96
C ARG A 239 6.87 -1.01 -5.27
N ILE A 240 6.27 -1.61 -4.25
CA ILE A 240 5.12 -2.51 -4.43
C ILE A 240 3.89 -1.75 -4.92
N ASP A 241 3.65 -0.54 -4.43
CA ASP A 241 2.58 0.32 -4.92
C ASP A 241 2.75 0.71 -6.39
N LEU A 242 3.98 1.04 -6.82
CA LEU A 242 4.32 1.29 -8.22
C LEU A 242 4.12 0.02 -9.07
N CYS A 243 4.52 -1.15 -8.57
CA CYS A 243 4.30 -2.42 -9.27
C CYS A 243 2.81 -2.73 -9.43
N ARG A 244 1.97 -2.43 -8.43
CA ARG A 244 0.50 -2.54 -8.56
C ARG A 244 -0.02 -1.64 -9.66
N VAL A 245 0.41 -0.38 -9.71
CA VAL A 245 0.02 0.57 -10.78
C VAL A 245 0.41 0.02 -12.15
N LEU A 246 1.66 -0.40 -12.34
CA LEU A 246 2.16 -0.91 -13.62
C LEU A 246 1.47 -2.21 -14.03
N ALA A 247 1.22 -3.13 -13.10
CA ALA A 247 0.52 -4.39 -13.36
C ALA A 247 -0.91 -4.12 -13.85
N LEU A 248 -1.67 -3.31 -13.10
CA LEU A 248 -3.05 -3.00 -13.46
C LEU A 248 -3.14 -2.16 -14.73
N ARG A 249 -2.19 -1.25 -14.99
CA ARG A 249 -2.09 -0.51 -16.26
C ARG A 249 -1.87 -1.45 -17.44
N GLY A 250 -1.03 -2.47 -17.31
CA GLY A 250 -0.84 -3.48 -18.35
C GLY A 250 -2.06 -4.39 -18.53
N ILE A 251 -2.74 -4.74 -17.44
CA ILE A 251 -3.97 -5.55 -17.47
C ILE A 251 -5.14 -4.77 -18.09
N LEU A 252 -5.16 -3.45 -17.91
CA LEU A 252 -6.23 -2.60 -18.42
C LEU A 252 -6.30 -2.62 -19.94
N ASP A 253 -5.18 -2.46 -20.65
CA ASP A 253 -5.14 -2.37 -22.12
C ASP A 253 -4.54 -3.61 -22.82
N GLY A 254 -4.12 -4.63 -22.07
CA GLY A 254 -3.51 -5.83 -22.61
C GLY A 254 -2.01 -5.72 -22.93
N THR A 255 -1.31 -4.76 -22.33
CA THR A 255 0.15 -4.61 -22.52
C THR A 255 0.93 -5.62 -21.66
N ALA A 256 1.18 -6.81 -22.22
CA ALA A 256 1.95 -7.89 -21.60
C ALA A 256 3.29 -7.48 -21.00
N ALA A 257 4.03 -6.59 -21.69
CA ALA A 257 5.34 -6.11 -21.26
C ALA A 257 5.26 -5.31 -19.95
N LYS A 258 4.18 -4.55 -19.73
CA LYS A 258 3.97 -3.79 -18.49
C LYS A 258 3.69 -4.71 -17.30
N VAL A 259 2.91 -5.77 -17.50
CA VAL A 259 2.66 -6.77 -16.44
C VAL A 259 3.93 -7.54 -16.11
N ALA A 260 4.73 -7.91 -17.12
CA ALA A 260 6.04 -8.53 -16.91
C ALA A 260 7.01 -7.62 -16.17
N LEU A 261 7.09 -6.34 -16.55
CA LEU A 261 7.89 -5.34 -15.84
C LEU A 261 7.47 -5.23 -14.38
N ALA A 262 6.17 -5.12 -14.10
CA ALA A 262 5.65 -5.05 -12.74
C ALA A 262 6.02 -6.29 -11.92
N ARG A 263 5.86 -7.49 -12.48
CA ARG A 263 6.27 -8.77 -11.84
C ARG A 263 7.76 -8.75 -11.49
N ASP A 264 8.62 -8.39 -12.44
CA ASP A 264 10.07 -8.44 -12.27
C ASP A 264 10.55 -7.33 -11.31
N ALA A 265 9.89 -6.17 -11.32
CA ALA A 265 10.19 -5.05 -10.44
C ALA A 265 9.87 -5.29 -8.96
N VAL A 266 9.12 -6.35 -8.63
CA VAL A 266 8.88 -6.80 -7.25
C VAL A 266 10.13 -7.48 -6.66
N SER A 267 10.90 -8.21 -7.46
CA SER A 267 12.03 -9.05 -6.98
C SER A 267 13.03 -8.36 -6.06
N PRO A 268 13.45 -7.10 -6.28
CA PRO A 268 14.37 -6.40 -5.38
C PRO A 268 13.84 -6.15 -3.96
N VAL A 269 12.53 -6.30 -3.72
CA VAL A 269 11.91 -6.10 -2.40
C VAL A 269 12.13 -7.30 -1.47
N PHE A 270 12.37 -8.50 -2.02
CA PHE A 270 12.43 -9.73 -1.24
C PHE A 270 13.71 -9.97 -0.44
N PRO A 271 14.92 -9.67 -0.94
CA PRO A 271 16.15 -9.94 -0.19
C PRO A 271 16.16 -9.20 1.14
N TYR A 272 16.74 -9.84 2.16
CA TYR A 272 17.08 -9.11 3.39
C TYR A 272 18.06 -7.98 3.09
N VAL A 273 17.88 -6.85 3.77
CA VAL A 273 18.82 -5.73 3.77
C VAL A 273 19.63 -5.72 5.06
N THR A 274 20.76 -5.01 5.03
CA THR A 274 21.63 -4.78 6.20
C THR A 274 21.68 -3.31 6.62
N SER A 275 21.04 -2.42 5.85
CA SER A 275 20.98 -0.97 6.08
C SER A 275 19.85 -0.37 5.26
N GLY A 276 19.19 0.68 5.77
CA GLY A 276 18.15 1.40 5.05
C GLY A 276 16.80 0.68 5.02
N ASP A 277 16.04 0.90 3.96
CA ASP A 277 14.68 0.40 3.80
C ASP A 277 14.66 -1.11 3.50
N GLY A 278 13.78 -1.84 4.18
CA GLY A 278 13.50 -3.24 3.86
C GLY A 278 13.36 -4.14 5.08
N LEU A 279 13.23 -5.43 4.79
CA LEU A 279 13.19 -6.50 5.77
C LEU A 279 14.62 -6.92 6.13
N TYR A 280 14.90 -7.12 7.41
CA TYR A 280 16.18 -7.60 7.91
C TYR A 280 16.07 -9.07 8.36
N ALA A 281 17.20 -9.75 8.41
CA ALA A 281 17.28 -11.17 8.79
C ALA A 281 16.81 -11.45 10.23
N ASP A 282 16.78 -10.44 11.11
CA ASP A 282 16.26 -10.55 12.48
C ASP A 282 14.74 -10.31 12.58
N GLY A 283 14.06 -10.10 11.45
CA GLY A 283 12.64 -9.76 11.37
C GLY A 283 12.35 -8.26 11.51
N SER A 284 13.37 -7.40 11.60
CA SER A 284 13.17 -5.95 11.60
C SER A 284 12.65 -5.49 10.24
N LEU A 285 11.71 -4.54 10.25
CA LEU A 285 11.22 -3.89 9.04
C LEU A 285 11.36 -2.38 9.20
N ILE A 286 12.25 -1.80 8.39
CA ILE A 286 12.58 -0.38 8.41
C ILE A 286 12.08 0.26 7.12
N GLN A 287 11.57 1.47 7.26
CA GLN A 287 11.26 2.35 6.13
C GLN A 287 11.70 3.78 6.47
N HIS A 288 11.82 4.63 5.46
CA HIS A 288 12.33 5.99 5.60
C HIS A 288 13.74 5.99 6.22
N THR A 289 14.56 5.03 5.76
CA THR A 289 15.97 4.80 6.08
C THR A 289 16.25 4.37 7.52
N TYR A 290 15.50 4.85 8.50
CA TYR A 290 15.83 4.75 9.92
C TYR A 290 14.62 4.61 10.86
N VAL A 291 13.41 4.40 10.33
CA VAL A 291 12.18 4.32 11.14
C VAL A 291 11.66 2.87 11.22
N PRO A 292 11.45 2.32 12.44
CA PRO A 292 10.83 1.02 12.63
C PRO A 292 9.36 1.07 12.23
N TYR A 293 8.97 0.31 11.20
CA TYR A 293 7.74 0.61 10.47
C TYR A 293 6.85 -0.60 10.11
N THR A 294 7.07 -1.75 10.75
CA THR A 294 6.29 -2.98 10.52
C THR A 294 4.77 -2.76 10.53
N GLY A 295 4.26 -1.90 11.42
CA GLY A 295 2.83 -1.70 11.66
C GLY A 295 2.13 -0.70 10.72
N SER A 296 2.85 -0.01 9.83
CA SER A 296 2.22 0.89 8.86
C SER A 296 2.83 0.81 7.46
N TYR A 297 4.09 1.19 7.22
CA TYR A 297 4.68 0.91 5.90
C TYR A 297 4.84 -0.60 5.66
N GLY A 298 5.13 -1.38 6.70
CA GLY A 298 5.05 -2.84 6.63
C GLY A 298 3.63 -3.35 6.35
N ALA A 299 2.58 -2.64 6.83
CA ALA A 299 1.19 -2.95 6.53
C ALA A 299 0.84 -2.69 5.05
N VAL A 300 1.33 -1.57 4.48
CA VAL A 300 1.21 -1.28 3.03
C VAL A 300 1.95 -2.35 2.22
N LEU A 301 3.16 -2.73 2.65
CA LEU A 301 3.97 -3.73 1.97
C LEU A 301 3.27 -5.09 1.88
N ILE A 302 2.74 -5.61 2.99
CA ILE A 302 2.04 -6.91 3.00
C ILE A 302 0.70 -6.87 2.27
N ASP A 303 -0.05 -5.77 2.38
CA ASP A 303 -1.29 -5.59 1.61
C ASP A 303 -1.00 -5.63 0.10
N GLY A 304 -0.04 -4.83 -0.37
CA GLY A 304 0.32 -4.77 -1.78
C GLY A 304 0.85 -6.10 -2.33
N LEU A 305 1.74 -6.77 -1.60
CA LEU A 305 2.27 -8.08 -2.01
C LEU A 305 1.20 -9.17 -2.00
N SER A 306 0.31 -9.17 -0.99
CA SER A 306 -0.80 -10.12 -0.94
C SER A 306 -1.72 -9.99 -2.15
N LYS A 307 -2.03 -8.75 -2.55
CA LYS A 307 -2.84 -8.44 -3.73
C LYS A 307 -2.13 -8.83 -5.03
N LEU A 308 -0.84 -8.54 -5.19
CA LEU A 308 -0.08 -8.92 -6.38
C LEU A 308 0.07 -10.45 -6.51
N PHE A 309 0.33 -11.15 -5.40
CA PHE A 309 0.43 -12.61 -5.39
C PHE A 309 -0.91 -13.25 -5.72
N ALA A 310 -1.99 -12.73 -5.11
CA ALA A 310 -3.33 -13.18 -5.40
C ALA A 310 -3.66 -12.89 -6.86
N LEU A 311 -3.53 -11.66 -7.36
CA LEU A 311 -3.85 -11.25 -8.73
C LEU A 311 -3.10 -12.07 -9.78
N LEU A 312 -1.77 -12.10 -9.71
CA LEU A 312 -0.94 -12.72 -10.75
C LEU A 312 -0.81 -14.24 -10.59
N GLY A 313 -1.18 -14.81 -9.44
CA GLY A 313 -1.11 -16.24 -9.19
C GLY A 313 -1.91 -17.05 -10.23
N GLY A 314 -1.28 -18.07 -10.81
CA GLY A 314 -1.90 -18.91 -11.85
C GLY A 314 -1.92 -18.31 -13.25
N SER A 315 -1.43 -17.08 -13.44
CA SER A 315 -1.26 -16.45 -14.76
C SER A 315 0.16 -16.65 -15.31
N THR A 316 0.37 -16.31 -16.58
CA THR A 316 1.66 -16.17 -17.26
C THR A 316 2.63 -15.25 -16.52
N TRP A 317 2.12 -14.30 -15.72
CA TRP A 317 2.91 -13.34 -14.96
C TRP A 317 2.98 -13.63 -13.46
N ALA A 318 2.71 -14.87 -13.03
CA ALA A 318 2.87 -15.26 -11.63
C ALA A 318 4.27 -14.89 -11.08
N ILE A 319 4.32 -14.41 -9.84
CA ILE A 319 5.58 -14.07 -9.17
C ILE A 319 6.22 -15.37 -8.64
N THR A 320 7.22 -15.85 -9.37
CA THR A 320 7.91 -17.13 -9.12
C THR A 320 9.34 -16.98 -8.61
N ASP A 321 9.78 -15.77 -8.27
CA ASP A 321 11.10 -15.56 -7.65
C ASP A 321 11.20 -16.37 -6.36
N GLY A 322 12.20 -17.25 -6.24
CA GLY A 322 12.39 -18.10 -5.06
C GLY A 322 12.62 -17.29 -3.78
N LYS A 323 13.13 -16.05 -3.88
CA LYS A 323 13.31 -15.17 -2.73
C LYS A 323 12.00 -14.68 -2.14
N ARG A 324 10.86 -14.83 -2.83
CA ARG A 324 9.53 -14.51 -2.26
C ARG A 324 9.30 -15.23 -0.92
N GLN A 325 9.94 -16.39 -0.72
CA GLN A 325 9.87 -17.13 0.53
C GLN A 325 10.36 -16.31 1.74
N ILE A 326 11.38 -15.46 1.57
CA ILE A 326 11.86 -14.55 2.62
C ILE A 326 10.73 -13.65 3.13
N PHE A 327 9.88 -13.15 2.21
CA PHE A 327 8.74 -12.34 2.59
C PHE A 327 7.61 -13.18 3.21
N LEU A 328 7.36 -14.39 2.71
CA LEU A 328 6.38 -15.30 3.30
C LEU A 328 6.76 -15.64 4.76
N ASP A 329 8.04 -15.96 5.01
CA ASP A 329 8.58 -16.23 6.36
C ASP A 329 8.38 -15.03 7.31
N SER A 330 8.44 -13.80 6.77
CA SER A 330 8.25 -12.57 7.54
C SER A 330 6.88 -12.46 8.23
N VAL A 331 5.85 -13.18 7.76
CA VAL A 331 4.53 -13.22 8.44
C VAL A 331 4.71 -13.65 9.90
N GLU A 332 5.45 -14.72 10.14
CA GLU A 332 5.70 -15.26 11.48
C GLU A 332 6.94 -14.61 12.13
N ASP A 333 7.90 -14.16 11.33
CA ASP A 333 9.18 -13.64 11.83
C ASP A 333 9.21 -12.13 12.15
N ALA A 334 8.48 -11.33 11.38
CA ALA A 334 8.44 -9.88 11.50
C ALA A 334 7.08 -9.34 11.99
N TYR A 335 5.96 -9.85 11.46
CA TYR A 335 4.62 -9.30 11.74
C TYR A 335 3.99 -9.89 13.00
N ALA A 336 3.86 -11.22 13.08
CA ALA A 336 3.20 -11.92 14.18
C ALA A 336 3.67 -11.51 15.60
N PRO A 337 4.97 -11.23 15.85
CA PRO A 337 5.44 -10.81 17.17
C PRO A 337 4.86 -9.47 17.66
N PHE A 338 4.39 -8.61 16.75
CA PHE A 338 3.76 -7.32 17.06
C PHE A 338 2.23 -7.35 16.90
N LEU A 339 1.64 -8.51 16.60
CA LEU A 339 0.20 -8.72 16.63
C LEU A 339 -0.24 -9.27 17.99
N HIS A 340 -1.27 -8.68 18.57
CA HIS A 340 -1.84 -9.09 19.85
C HIS A 340 -3.35 -8.95 19.81
N ASP A 341 -4.11 -10.03 19.93
CA ASP A 341 -5.58 -9.96 20.11
C ASP A 341 -6.26 -8.95 19.17
N GLY A 342 -5.86 -8.95 17.88
CA GLY A 342 -6.38 -8.08 16.84
C GLY A 342 -5.62 -6.78 16.58
N LEU A 343 -4.84 -6.27 17.55
CA LEU A 343 -4.06 -5.03 17.41
C LEU A 343 -2.65 -5.25 16.84
N MET A 344 -2.13 -4.22 16.18
CA MET A 344 -0.73 -4.06 15.80
C MET A 344 -0.06 -3.05 16.73
N VAL A 345 0.93 -3.50 17.50
CA VAL A 345 1.59 -2.69 18.53
C VAL A 345 2.16 -1.38 17.97
N ASP A 346 1.87 -0.26 18.65
CA ASP A 346 2.25 1.08 18.19
C ASP A 346 3.74 1.38 18.09
N ASN A 347 4.57 0.63 18.82
CA ASN A 347 6.03 0.78 18.79
C ASN A 347 6.63 0.63 17.39
N VAL A 348 5.93 -0.02 16.45
CA VAL A 348 6.36 -0.24 15.06
C VAL A 348 5.50 0.51 14.04
N SER A 349 4.74 1.51 14.46
CA SER A 349 3.77 2.23 13.61
C SER A 349 4.21 3.65 13.22
N GLY A 350 5.39 4.10 13.67
CA GLY A 350 5.96 5.40 13.33
C GLY A 350 5.01 6.56 13.61
N ARG A 351 4.87 7.49 12.67
CA ARG A 351 3.98 8.66 12.84
C ARG A 351 2.49 8.31 12.78
N ALA A 352 2.13 7.10 12.32
CA ALA A 352 0.73 6.70 12.16
C ALA A 352 -0.03 6.59 13.50
N ILE A 353 0.68 6.54 14.63
CA ILE A 353 0.07 6.55 15.98
C ILE A 353 -0.75 7.81 16.26
N SER A 354 -0.51 8.91 15.53
CA SER A 354 -1.20 10.18 15.74
C SER A 354 -2.43 10.40 14.86
N ARG A 355 -2.81 9.44 14.00
CA ARG A 355 -3.84 9.67 12.98
C ARG A 355 -5.24 9.81 13.56
N GLY A 356 -5.61 8.97 14.53
CA GLY A 356 -6.89 9.03 15.22
C GLY A 356 -8.06 9.17 14.25
N LEU A 357 -8.97 10.11 14.50
CA LEU A 357 -10.05 10.44 13.57
C LEU A 357 -9.53 11.37 12.47
N VAL A 358 -9.59 10.90 11.22
CA VAL A 358 -9.19 11.70 10.06
C VAL A 358 -10.29 12.70 9.72
N ALA A 359 -9.92 13.97 9.58
CA ALA A 359 -10.83 15.01 9.12
C ALA A 359 -11.34 14.67 7.71
N GLY A 360 -12.64 14.79 7.48
CA GLY A 360 -13.25 14.42 6.19
C GLY A 360 -13.54 12.93 6.01
N ASP A 361 -13.12 12.03 6.90
CA ASP A 361 -13.64 10.65 6.90
C ASP A 361 -15.13 10.66 7.28
N PRO A 362 -16.04 10.29 6.36
CA PRO A 362 -17.48 10.27 6.64
C PRO A 362 -17.87 9.17 7.63
N LEU A 363 -17.09 8.09 7.72
CA LEU A 363 -17.37 6.95 8.60
C LEU A 363 -16.83 7.15 10.02
N LYS A 364 -15.97 8.15 10.23
CA LYS A 364 -15.35 8.47 11.52
C LYS A 364 -14.70 7.23 12.15
N VAL A 365 -13.98 6.45 11.33
CA VAL A 365 -13.24 5.29 11.78
C VAL A 365 -11.94 5.77 12.40
N GLN A 366 -11.77 5.50 13.69
CA GLN A 366 -10.56 5.83 14.41
C GLN A 366 -9.38 5.00 13.89
N GLN A 367 -8.31 5.66 13.48
CA GLN A 367 -7.06 5.04 13.04
C GLN A 367 -6.18 4.71 14.24
N ASP A 368 -6.48 3.60 14.90
CA ASP A 368 -5.77 3.06 16.06
C ASP A 368 -5.00 1.75 15.74
N ASP A 369 -4.38 1.18 16.76
CA ASP A 369 -3.61 -0.06 16.72
C ASP A 369 -4.46 -1.27 16.31
N HIS A 370 -5.73 -1.33 16.73
CA HIS A 370 -6.68 -2.35 16.26
C HIS A 370 -6.99 -2.21 14.77
N THR A 371 -7.29 -1.01 14.29
CA THR A 371 -7.58 -0.79 12.86
C THR A 371 -6.37 -1.14 11.98
N ARG A 372 -5.15 -0.83 12.44
CA ARG A 372 -3.90 -1.28 11.79
C ARG A 372 -3.74 -2.80 11.82
N GLY A 373 -3.96 -3.42 12.99
CA GLY A 373 -3.87 -4.87 13.16
C GLY A 373 -4.88 -5.62 12.28
N HIS A 374 -6.12 -5.18 12.22
CA HIS A 374 -7.14 -5.71 11.32
C HIS A 374 -6.69 -5.74 9.86
N ALA A 375 -6.13 -4.63 9.37
CA ALA A 375 -5.64 -4.53 8.00
C ALA A 375 -4.48 -5.51 7.74
N VAL A 376 -3.52 -5.61 8.67
CA VAL A 376 -2.40 -6.55 8.56
C VAL A 376 -2.87 -8.00 8.59
N ILE A 377 -3.73 -8.37 9.53
CA ILE A 377 -4.24 -9.75 9.67
C ILE A 377 -5.06 -10.15 8.43
N ALA A 378 -5.89 -9.25 7.92
CA ALA A 378 -6.65 -9.49 6.68
C ALA A 378 -5.73 -9.65 5.45
N SER A 379 -4.58 -8.97 5.44
CA SER A 379 -3.55 -9.10 4.39
C SER A 379 -2.79 -10.42 4.51
N VAL A 380 -2.45 -10.87 5.73
CA VAL A 380 -1.89 -12.20 5.99
C VAL A 380 -2.80 -13.31 5.43
N LEU A 381 -4.11 -13.19 5.67
CA LEU A 381 -5.09 -14.14 5.14
C LEU A 381 -5.13 -14.15 3.61
N LEU A 382 -4.98 -13.00 2.94
CA LEU A 382 -4.92 -12.94 1.48
C LEU A 382 -3.61 -13.51 0.95
N LEU A 383 -2.49 -13.18 1.60
CA LEU A 383 -1.15 -13.62 1.23
C LEU A 383 -1.04 -15.16 1.23
N GLY A 384 -1.75 -15.81 2.14
CA GLY A 384 -1.83 -17.28 2.23
C GLY A 384 -2.29 -17.96 0.93
N GLN A 385 -3.04 -17.27 0.06
CA GLN A 385 -3.43 -17.81 -1.25
C GLN A 385 -2.23 -17.99 -2.22
N GLY A 386 -1.14 -17.25 -2.00
CA GLY A 386 0.11 -17.39 -2.76
C GLY A 386 1.19 -18.22 -2.06
N ALA A 387 0.93 -18.71 -0.85
CA ALA A 387 1.85 -19.49 -0.02
C ALA A 387 1.67 -21.00 -0.20
N SER A 388 2.51 -21.82 0.46
CA SER A 388 2.27 -23.27 0.53
C SER A 388 0.99 -23.57 1.32
N ALA A 389 0.41 -24.76 1.09
CA ALA A 389 -0.77 -25.20 1.84
C ALA A 389 -0.53 -25.25 3.36
N GLN A 390 0.70 -25.55 3.79
CA GLN A 390 1.06 -25.64 5.20
C GLN A 390 1.15 -24.26 5.86
N GLU A 391 1.78 -23.29 5.18
CA GLU A 391 1.82 -21.90 5.65
C GLU A 391 0.43 -21.29 5.70
N ASN A 392 -0.35 -21.44 4.63
CA ASN A 392 -1.71 -20.92 4.57
C ASN A 392 -2.57 -21.46 5.72
N ALA A 393 -2.52 -22.76 6.02
CA ALA A 393 -3.25 -23.35 7.14
C ALA A 393 -2.81 -22.79 8.51
N ARG A 394 -1.50 -22.58 8.72
CA ARG A 394 -1.01 -21.95 9.97
C ARG A 394 -1.50 -20.51 10.09
N TRP A 395 -1.41 -19.73 9.01
CA TRP A 395 -1.80 -18.33 9.00
C TRP A 395 -3.30 -18.12 9.17
N GLN A 396 -4.13 -19.01 8.62
CA GLN A 396 -5.56 -19.06 8.91
C GLN A 396 -5.83 -19.29 10.40
N GLY A 397 -5.12 -20.23 11.03
CA GLY A 397 -5.21 -20.47 12.47
C GLY A 397 -4.81 -19.25 13.31
N LEU A 398 -3.70 -18.60 12.97
CA LEU A 398 -3.23 -17.38 13.63
C LEU A 398 -4.23 -16.22 13.46
N ALA A 399 -4.66 -15.95 12.23
CA ALA A 399 -5.66 -14.91 11.91
C ALA A 399 -6.97 -15.13 12.67
N LYS A 400 -7.48 -16.37 12.68
CA LYS A 400 -8.67 -16.74 13.45
C LYS A 400 -8.45 -16.51 14.94
N GLY A 401 -7.27 -16.85 15.46
CA GLY A 401 -6.86 -16.58 16.83
C GLY A 401 -6.91 -15.10 17.20
N TRP A 402 -6.22 -14.25 16.43
CA TRP A 402 -6.16 -12.82 16.68
C TRP A 402 -7.55 -12.17 16.68
N PHE A 403 -8.37 -12.42 15.65
CA PHE A 403 -9.72 -11.86 15.58
C PHE A 403 -10.67 -12.41 16.65
N THR A 404 -10.53 -13.67 17.05
CA THR A 404 -11.39 -14.25 18.12
C THR A 404 -11.08 -13.63 19.49
N ARG A 405 -9.85 -13.17 19.72
CA ARG A 405 -9.43 -12.57 20.99
C ARG A 405 -9.55 -11.05 21.01
N ASP A 406 -9.84 -10.41 19.87
CA ASP A 406 -10.09 -8.97 19.82
C ASP A 406 -11.42 -8.64 20.49
N ARG A 407 -11.34 -8.16 21.73
CA ARG A 407 -12.50 -7.80 22.56
C ARG A 407 -12.76 -6.30 22.58
N TYR A 408 -11.84 -5.48 22.10
CA TYR A 408 -11.99 -4.03 22.05
C TYR A 408 -12.64 -3.58 20.73
N SER A 409 -12.22 -4.16 19.60
CA SER A 409 -12.67 -3.77 18.27
C SER A 409 -13.13 -5.00 17.47
N ASP A 410 -14.41 -5.35 17.59
CA ASP A 410 -14.95 -6.50 16.85
C ASP A 410 -14.96 -6.23 15.33
N VAL A 411 -14.05 -6.90 14.61
CA VAL A 411 -13.91 -6.83 13.14
C VAL A 411 -15.21 -7.20 12.41
N THR A 412 -16.05 -8.05 13.00
CA THR A 412 -17.30 -8.54 12.39
C THR A 412 -18.41 -7.50 12.37
N THR A 413 -18.24 -6.36 13.07
CA THR A 413 -19.09 -5.18 12.90
C THR A 413 -18.96 -4.56 11.50
N GLY A 414 -17.91 -4.90 10.75
CA GLY A 414 -17.66 -4.41 9.40
C GLY A 414 -17.20 -2.96 9.30
N ARG A 415 -16.82 -2.34 10.42
CA ARG A 415 -16.39 -0.93 10.45
C ARG A 415 -14.97 -0.69 9.94
N THR A 416 -14.05 -1.63 10.15
CA THR A 416 -12.61 -1.42 9.96
C THR A 416 -12.07 -1.92 8.62
N LEU A 417 -12.72 -2.94 8.04
CA LEU A 417 -12.29 -3.58 6.79
C LEU A 417 -13.22 -3.24 5.63
N GLY A 418 -12.72 -3.21 4.39
CA GLY A 418 -13.52 -3.19 3.16
C GLY A 418 -14.30 -4.50 2.95
N VAL A 419 -15.26 -4.52 2.02
CA VAL A 419 -16.16 -5.68 1.81
C VAL A 419 -15.39 -6.97 1.51
N ALA A 420 -14.42 -6.93 0.60
CA ALA A 420 -13.63 -8.11 0.21
C ALA A 420 -12.78 -8.69 1.35
N ALA A 421 -12.17 -7.82 2.17
CA ALA A 421 -11.40 -8.27 3.32
C ALA A 421 -12.32 -8.83 4.41
N LEU A 422 -13.44 -8.15 4.66
CA LEU A 422 -14.45 -8.57 5.63
C LEU A 422 -15.07 -9.92 5.25
N SER A 423 -15.40 -10.17 3.98
CA SER A 423 -15.96 -11.47 3.55
C SER A 423 -15.02 -12.63 3.83
N ARG A 424 -13.73 -12.49 3.52
CA ARG A 424 -12.71 -13.50 3.82
C ARG A 424 -12.56 -13.74 5.32
N VAL A 425 -12.57 -12.67 6.13
CA VAL A 425 -12.45 -12.77 7.59
C VAL A 425 -13.71 -13.42 8.21
N THR A 426 -14.91 -13.01 7.81
CA THR A 426 -16.16 -13.61 8.29
C THR A 426 -16.24 -15.09 7.91
N ALA A 427 -15.83 -15.47 6.70
CA ALA A 427 -15.76 -16.86 6.27
C ALA A 427 -14.79 -17.68 7.14
N LEU A 428 -13.60 -17.15 7.41
CA LEU A 428 -12.61 -17.79 8.30
C LEU A 428 -13.15 -18.00 9.72
N LEU A 429 -13.82 -16.99 10.28
CA LEU A 429 -14.40 -17.07 11.61
C LEU A 429 -15.51 -18.13 11.68
N ALA A 430 -16.34 -18.24 10.63
CA ALA A 430 -17.40 -19.24 10.53
C ALA A 430 -16.91 -20.68 10.25
N ASP A 431 -15.68 -20.86 9.74
CA ASP A 431 -15.15 -22.17 9.37
C ASP A 431 -14.78 -23.04 10.60
N GLY A 432 -15.63 -24.01 10.93
CA GLY A 432 -15.39 -24.95 12.03
C GLY A 432 -14.20 -25.91 11.83
N GLY A 433 -13.66 -26.02 10.62
CA GLY A 433 -12.47 -26.81 10.30
C GLY A 433 -11.16 -26.12 10.70
N VAL A 434 -11.15 -24.78 10.77
CA VAL A 434 -9.98 -24.01 11.20
C VAL A 434 -10.04 -23.77 12.70
N LYS A 435 -9.02 -24.26 13.41
CA LYS A 435 -8.83 -24.01 14.85
C LYS A 435 -8.11 -22.69 15.07
N ALA A 436 -8.66 -21.84 15.93
CA ALA A 436 -8.00 -20.63 16.39
C ALA A 436 -6.68 -20.98 17.11
N ALA A 437 -5.55 -20.47 16.60
CA ALA A 437 -4.25 -20.67 17.21
C ALA A 437 -4.00 -19.66 18.35
N PRO A 438 -3.32 -20.07 19.44
CA PRO A 438 -2.84 -19.12 20.44
C PRO A 438 -1.68 -18.29 19.88
N GLU A 439 -1.43 -17.13 20.48
CA GLU A 439 -0.16 -16.43 20.29
C GLU A 439 0.95 -17.17 21.04
N PRO A 440 2.11 -17.43 20.41
CA PRO A 440 3.20 -18.12 21.09
C PRO A 440 3.79 -17.26 22.20
N THR A 441 4.04 -17.87 23.36
CA THR A 441 4.85 -17.25 24.40
C THR A 441 6.31 -17.18 23.95
N GLY A 442 7.04 -16.17 24.40
CA GLY A 442 8.44 -16.03 24.04
C GLY A 442 8.95 -14.59 24.09
N HIS A 443 10.16 -14.44 23.58
CA HIS A 443 10.85 -13.17 23.50
C HIS A 443 11.55 -13.07 22.15
N ARG A 444 11.31 -11.99 21.43
CA ARG A 444 11.93 -11.68 20.13
C ARG A 444 12.60 -10.31 20.24
N VAL A 445 13.89 -10.27 19.90
CA VAL A 445 14.69 -9.05 19.88
C VAL A 445 14.99 -8.72 18.43
N PHE A 446 14.68 -7.48 18.03
CA PHE A 446 14.84 -6.95 16.68
C PHE A 446 15.93 -5.86 16.73
N PRO A 447 17.21 -6.24 16.84
CA PRO A 447 18.29 -5.29 17.05
C PRO A 447 18.43 -4.29 15.91
N ALA A 448 18.17 -4.66 14.65
CA ALA A 448 18.31 -3.75 13.53
C ALA A 448 17.34 -2.56 13.61
N MET A 449 16.11 -2.75 14.08
CA MET A 449 15.14 -1.67 14.32
C MET A 449 15.00 -1.21 15.78
N ALA A 450 15.89 -1.65 16.67
CA ALA A 450 15.87 -1.31 18.09
C ALA A 450 14.49 -1.56 18.76
N ARG A 451 13.91 -2.74 18.52
CA ARG A 451 12.63 -3.16 19.10
C ARG A 451 12.73 -4.50 19.82
N VAL A 452 11.83 -4.71 20.76
CA VAL A 452 11.66 -5.97 21.47
C VAL A 452 10.18 -6.29 21.54
N ALA A 453 9.81 -7.55 21.30
CA ALA A 453 8.49 -8.09 21.58
C ALA A 453 8.62 -9.21 22.62
N HIS A 454 7.75 -9.19 23.63
CA HIS A 454 7.70 -10.20 24.67
C HIS A 454 6.27 -10.63 24.93
N ARG A 455 6.07 -11.94 25.10
CA ARG A 455 4.78 -12.49 25.49
C ARG A 455 4.98 -13.59 26.53
N SER A 456 4.20 -13.49 27.60
CA SER A 456 4.10 -14.52 28.65
C SER A 456 2.63 -14.90 28.84
N THR A 457 2.36 -15.85 29.73
CA THR A 457 0.97 -16.20 30.10
C THR A 457 0.26 -15.11 30.91
N ARG A 458 0.99 -14.08 31.39
CA ARG A 458 0.45 -13.03 32.25
C ARG A 458 0.35 -11.67 31.58
N TYR A 459 1.16 -11.41 30.56
CA TYR A 459 1.20 -10.13 29.86
C TYR A 459 1.93 -10.24 28.53
N THR A 460 1.60 -9.31 27.63
CA THR A 460 2.33 -8.98 26.40
C THR A 460 3.01 -7.64 26.60
N ALA A 461 4.22 -7.47 26.08
CA ALA A 461 4.96 -6.21 26.15
C ALA A 461 5.81 -5.96 24.90
N SER A 462 6.07 -4.69 24.62
CA SER A 462 6.97 -4.24 23.57
C SER A 462 7.80 -3.06 24.05
N VAL A 463 9.07 -3.03 23.66
CA VAL A 463 9.99 -1.92 23.98
C VAL A 463 10.40 -1.20 22.71
N ALA A 464 10.25 0.12 22.71
CA ALA A 464 10.74 1.03 21.66
C ALA A 464 11.97 1.79 22.14
N MET A 465 13.10 1.51 21.47
CA MET A 465 14.37 2.18 21.70
C MET A 465 14.79 2.98 20.45
N SER A 466 15.93 3.63 20.54
CA SER A 466 16.61 4.32 19.45
C SER A 466 18.09 3.94 19.48
N SER A 467 18.78 4.15 18.37
CA SER A 467 20.20 3.83 18.24
C SER A 467 20.86 4.80 17.26
N LYS A 468 22.15 4.59 16.96
CA LYS A 468 22.82 5.36 15.89
C LYS A 468 22.18 5.15 14.51
N ALA A 469 21.51 4.02 14.30
CA ALA A 469 20.86 3.67 13.04
C ALA A 469 19.35 3.96 13.04
N ILE A 470 18.75 4.17 14.22
CA ILE A 470 17.30 4.22 14.40
C ILE A 470 16.90 5.51 15.10
N THR A 471 16.02 6.28 14.47
CA THR A 471 15.55 7.57 14.99
C THR A 471 14.80 7.41 16.33
N PHE A 472 14.74 8.48 17.11
CA PHE A 472 13.89 8.57 18.30
C PHE A 472 12.40 8.47 17.93
N TYR A 473 12.00 9.14 16.85
CA TYR A 473 10.63 9.17 16.35
C TYR A 473 10.61 9.74 14.93
N GLU A 474 9.45 9.69 14.30
CA GLU A 474 9.21 10.40 13.04
C GLU A 474 8.05 11.38 13.18
N THR A 475 8.25 12.58 12.63
CA THR A 475 7.22 13.58 12.35
C THR A 475 7.34 13.98 10.88
N GLY A 476 6.21 14.25 10.23
CA GLY A 476 6.14 14.59 8.82
C GLY A 476 4.70 14.75 8.37
N ASN A 477 4.44 15.59 7.36
CA ASN A 477 3.08 15.87 6.86
C ASN A 477 2.09 16.35 7.93
N GLY A 478 2.58 17.03 8.99
CA GLY A 478 1.76 17.45 10.13
C GLY A 478 1.40 16.32 11.12
N GLU A 479 1.89 15.09 10.92
CA GLU A 479 1.64 13.93 11.79
C GLU A 479 2.69 13.83 12.92
N ASN A 480 2.28 13.29 14.07
CA ASN A 480 3.12 12.94 15.23
C ASN A 480 3.99 14.07 15.79
N VAL A 481 3.42 15.28 15.86
CA VAL A 481 4.13 16.51 16.24
C VAL A 481 4.69 16.53 17.67
N ARG A 482 4.33 15.56 18.53
CA ARG A 482 4.83 15.42 19.92
C ARG A 482 5.40 14.03 20.24
N GLY A 483 5.79 13.26 19.23
CA GLY A 483 6.31 11.90 19.42
C GLY A 483 7.73 11.79 19.96
N TRP A 484 8.36 12.88 20.41
CA TRP A 484 9.80 13.04 20.64
C TRP A 484 10.47 11.92 21.46
N HIS A 485 9.72 11.35 22.41
CA HIS A 485 10.24 10.40 23.39
C HIS A 485 9.76 8.96 23.17
N THR A 486 9.09 8.67 22.05
CA THR A 486 8.56 7.34 21.74
C THR A 486 9.66 6.29 21.54
N GLY A 487 10.86 6.68 21.12
CA GLY A 487 12.06 5.83 21.04
C GLY A 487 13.03 5.93 22.22
N SER A 488 12.61 6.52 23.35
CA SER A 488 13.46 6.73 24.54
C SER A 488 13.34 5.60 25.58
N GLY A 489 13.16 4.35 25.13
CA GLY A 489 12.93 3.20 26.00
C GLY A 489 11.47 3.06 26.42
N LEU A 490 10.53 3.43 25.55
CA LEU A 490 9.09 3.33 25.83
C LEU A 490 8.70 1.85 25.97
N LEU A 491 8.03 1.52 27.07
CA LEU A 491 7.51 0.18 27.37
C LEU A 491 5.98 0.18 27.25
N SER A 492 5.49 -0.44 26.18
CA SER A 492 4.06 -0.71 26.00
C SER A 492 3.74 -2.11 26.51
N TRP A 493 2.63 -2.31 27.21
CA TRP A 493 2.24 -3.62 27.72
C TRP A 493 0.74 -3.77 27.93
N TRP A 494 0.28 -5.02 27.90
CA TRP A 494 -1.11 -5.44 28.10
C TRP A 494 -1.14 -6.63 29.05
N ALA A 495 -2.01 -6.60 30.07
CA ALA A 495 -2.19 -7.72 30.97
C ALA A 495 -3.04 -8.82 30.31
N ALA A 496 -2.72 -10.08 30.60
CA ALA A 496 -3.59 -11.18 30.20
C ALA A 496 -4.95 -11.05 30.89
N GLY A 497 -6.02 -11.04 30.10
CA GLY A 497 -7.39 -10.90 30.61
C GLY A 497 -7.72 -9.49 31.12
N ASP A 498 -7.07 -8.45 30.58
CA ASP A 498 -7.41 -7.06 30.88
C ASP A 498 -8.92 -6.78 30.72
N SER A 499 -9.45 -5.84 31.51
CA SER A 499 -10.85 -5.43 31.38
C SER A 499 -11.10 -4.64 30.10
N ASP A 500 -10.07 -3.97 29.61
CA ASP A 500 -10.15 -3.00 28.51
C ASP A 500 -10.05 -3.68 27.14
N GLY A 501 -9.85 -5.01 27.11
CA GLY A 501 -9.91 -5.82 25.91
C GLY A 501 -8.80 -5.55 24.90
N GLY A 502 -7.65 -5.01 25.33
CA GLY A 502 -6.58 -4.51 24.46
C GLY A 502 -6.57 -2.99 24.26
N GLY A 503 -7.63 -2.27 24.66
CA GLY A 503 -7.86 -0.85 24.34
C GLY A 503 -6.94 0.20 24.97
N GLN A 504 -5.90 -0.19 25.72
CA GLN A 504 -5.03 0.72 26.48
C GLN A 504 -4.40 1.83 25.63
N TYR A 505 -4.03 1.55 24.38
CA TYR A 505 -3.41 2.52 23.46
C TYR A 505 -4.38 3.00 22.36
N SER A 506 -5.60 2.46 22.36
CA SER A 506 -6.66 2.75 21.38
C SER A 506 -7.65 3.79 21.91
N ASP A 507 -7.99 3.75 23.20
CA ASP A 507 -9.02 4.61 23.80
C ASP A 507 -8.50 6.04 24.07
N GLY A 508 -8.26 6.80 23.01
CA GLY A 508 -7.84 8.20 23.10
C GLY A 508 -6.48 8.42 23.75
N TYR A 509 -5.62 7.40 23.81
CA TYR A 509 -4.31 7.46 24.49
C TYR A 509 -3.40 8.55 23.90
N TRP A 510 -3.04 8.44 22.62
CA TRP A 510 -2.10 9.37 21.97
C TRP A 510 -2.51 10.85 21.97
N PRO A 511 -3.79 11.22 21.78
CA PRO A 511 -4.18 12.63 21.87
C PRO A 511 -4.23 13.18 23.30
N THR A 512 -4.17 12.35 24.35
CA THR A 512 -4.35 12.78 25.75
C THR A 512 -3.15 12.53 26.66
N VAL A 513 -2.25 11.63 26.32
CA VAL A 513 -1.05 11.32 27.10
C VAL A 513 -0.12 12.53 27.22
N ASP A 514 0.50 12.71 28.39
CA ASP A 514 1.59 13.68 28.56
C ASP A 514 2.83 13.19 27.77
N PRO A 515 3.24 13.88 26.68
CA PRO A 515 4.34 13.42 25.83
C PRO A 515 5.70 13.41 26.54
N TYR A 516 5.82 14.04 27.73
CA TYR A 516 7.01 14.02 28.58
C TYR A 516 7.02 12.89 29.61
N ARG A 517 5.96 12.06 29.67
CA ARG A 517 5.80 11.00 30.68
C ARG A 517 5.37 9.67 30.06
N LEU A 518 5.92 9.36 28.89
CA LEU A 518 5.67 8.08 28.24
C LEU A 518 6.23 6.91 29.09
N PRO A 519 5.51 5.77 29.15
CA PRO A 519 5.81 4.69 30.09
C PRO A 519 7.19 4.10 29.86
N GLY A 520 7.98 3.93 30.92
CA GLY A 520 9.33 3.36 30.88
C GLY A 520 10.45 4.32 30.48
N THR A 521 10.13 5.50 29.95
CA THR A 521 11.15 6.44 29.46
C THR A 521 11.89 7.18 30.58
N THR A 522 13.12 7.60 30.30
CA THR A 522 13.86 8.60 31.10
C THR A 522 14.15 9.81 30.24
N VAL A 523 13.57 10.97 30.58
CA VAL A 523 13.61 12.17 29.73
C VAL A 523 13.87 13.44 30.53
N SER A 524 14.40 14.47 29.85
CA SER A 524 14.49 15.82 30.39
C SER A 524 13.10 16.47 30.45
N ARG A 525 12.88 17.37 31.41
CA ARG A 525 11.68 18.22 31.48
C ARG A 525 11.76 19.47 30.60
N LYS A 526 12.81 19.62 29.80
CA LYS A 526 12.97 20.75 28.88
C LYS A 526 11.81 20.78 27.88
N PRO A 527 11.08 21.90 27.74
CA PRO A 527 10.10 22.07 26.67
C PRO A 527 10.76 21.96 25.28
N LEU A 528 10.15 21.16 24.40
CA LEU A 528 10.55 20.89 23.02
C LEU A 528 9.63 21.57 22.01
#